data_AF-A0A075XAF0-F1
#
_entry.id   AF-A0A075XAF0-F1
#
_cell.length_a   1.000
_cell.length_b   1.000
_cell.length_c   1.000
_cell.angle_alpha   90.00
_cell.angle_beta   90.00
_cell.angle_gamma   90.00
#
_symmetry.space_group_name_H-M   'P 1'
#
loop_
_entity.id
_entity.type
_entity.pdbx_description
1 polymer ?
#
loop_
_entity_poly.entity_id
_entity_poly.type
_entity_poly.pdbx_seq_one_letter_code
_entity_poly.pdbx_strand_id
1 'polypeptide(L)'
;MRGQPGFWDLDERYERLSAVGDPLEKLNAIIPWLVFEKPLAKALKRSDGSKGGRPPFPAVMMFKVLLLQALYNLSDDQAEFVIQDRLSFMRFLGLSLSQKVPDAKTIWLFRESLVRAGAIDNLFARFNKHLSKSGYLAKGGQIVDATIIQAPKQHNSQDEKEAIKAGETPEAWKDKPAKLAQKDRDARWTVKYSKAKQPTETPTSAATKQHDIAIPMFGYKNHAGIDRAHGFIRGWTVTSAAAHDGAQLRNVVAKDNTASTVWADSAYRSKTNEEWLEKNGLKSDIHQRKPKGKPMPEAMSKANGRRSKIRSAVEHVFARQKDKMKLFIRTIGINRAKAKIGMANIAYNMLRYVYHEGKRAAA
;
A
#
# COMPACT_ATOMS: atom_id res chain seq x y z
N MET A 1 -7.45 52.28 -3.68
CA MET A 1 -7.29 51.27 -2.62
C MET A 1 -7.53 49.90 -3.21
N ARG A 2 -6.49 49.12 -3.53
CA ARG A 2 -6.67 47.76 -4.07
C ARG A 2 -5.61 46.86 -3.48
N GLY A 3 -6.02 45.84 -2.73
CA GLY A 3 -5.10 44.83 -2.20
C GLY A 3 -5.46 44.20 -0.86
N GLN A 4 -6.52 44.65 -0.16
CA GLN A 4 -6.98 43.92 1.02
C GLN A 4 -7.85 42.73 0.57
N PRO A 5 -7.54 41.49 1.00
CA PRO A 5 -8.42 40.36 0.77
C PRO A 5 -9.77 40.62 1.42
N GLY A 6 -10.85 40.40 0.66
CA GLY A 6 -12.21 40.47 1.15
C GLY A 6 -12.47 39.39 2.21
N PHE A 7 -13.42 39.66 3.10
CA PHE A 7 -13.76 38.76 4.20
C PHE A 7 -14.18 37.36 3.72
N TRP A 8 -14.76 37.26 2.52
CA TRP A 8 -15.28 36.01 1.92
C TRP A 8 -14.37 35.39 0.86
N ASP A 9 -13.21 36.00 0.55
CA ASP A 9 -12.36 35.57 -0.58
C ASP A 9 -11.91 34.10 -0.47
N LEU A 10 -11.71 33.62 0.76
CA LEU A 10 -11.32 32.23 1.03
C LEU A 10 -12.49 31.26 0.77
N ASP A 11 -13.69 31.62 1.21
CA ASP A 11 -14.88 30.80 1.06
C ASP A 11 -15.28 30.72 -0.41
N GLU A 12 -15.29 31.84 -1.14
CA GLU A 12 -15.51 31.85 -2.59
C GLU A 12 -14.48 30.97 -3.33
N ARG A 13 -13.22 31.00 -2.89
CA ARG A 13 -12.18 30.14 -3.47
C ARG A 13 -12.43 28.67 -3.16
N TYR A 14 -12.91 28.32 -1.98
CA TYR A 14 -13.32 26.97 -1.65
C TYR A 14 -14.54 26.51 -2.45
N GLU A 15 -15.53 27.38 -2.68
CA GLU A 15 -16.68 27.07 -3.53
C GLU A 15 -16.23 26.78 -4.97
N ARG A 16 -15.36 27.61 -5.54
CA ARG A 16 -14.79 27.37 -6.88
C ARG A 16 -14.02 26.05 -6.95
N LEU A 17 -13.23 25.71 -5.92
CA LEU A 17 -12.54 24.42 -5.85
C LEU A 17 -13.53 23.24 -5.75
N SER A 18 -14.61 23.40 -5.00
CA SER A 18 -15.65 22.39 -4.84
C SER A 18 -16.41 22.19 -6.17
N ALA A 19 -16.66 23.26 -6.92
CA ALA A 19 -17.31 23.22 -8.23
C ALA A 19 -16.48 22.44 -9.27
N VAL A 20 -15.15 22.52 -9.21
CA VAL A 20 -14.24 21.73 -10.06
C VAL A 20 -14.13 20.26 -9.59
N GLY A 21 -14.57 19.97 -8.37
CA GLY A 21 -14.64 18.63 -7.80
C GLY A 21 -13.41 18.24 -6.99
N ASP A 22 -13.21 18.89 -5.83
CA ASP A 22 -12.14 18.53 -4.89
C ASP A 22 -12.27 17.07 -4.41
N PRO A 23 -11.33 16.18 -4.76
CA PRO A 23 -11.39 14.78 -4.34
C PRO A 23 -11.21 14.60 -2.83
N LEU A 24 -10.51 15.52 -2.15
CA LEU A 24 -10.29 15.44 -0.71
C LEU A 24 -11.54 15.81 0.08
N GLU A 25 -12.40 16.69 -0.45
CA GLU A 25 -13.70 17.00 0.13
C GLU A 25 -14.60 15.75 0.18
N LYS A 26 -14.76 15.08 -0.96
CA LYS A 26 -15.54 13.83 -1.05
C LYS A 26 -14.99 12.74 -0.12
N LEU A 27 -13.66 12.62 -0.07
CA LEU A 27 -12.99 11.71 0.85
C LEU A 27 -13.27 12.07 2.30
N ASN A 28 -13.22 13.35 2.66
CA ASN A 28 -13.47 13.80 4.03
C ASN A 28 -14.91 13.56 4.48
N ALA A 29 -15.87 13.74 3.57
CA ALA A 29 -17.30 13.57 3.85
C ALA A 29 -17.71 12.10 4.02
N ILE A 30 -17.16 11.20 3.19
CA ILE A 30 -17.59 9.78 3.15
C ILE A 30 -16.87 8.93 4.20
N ILE A 31 -15.60 9.24 4.52
CA ILE A 31 -14.82 8.40 5.43
C ILE A 31 -15.22 8.63 6.89
N PRO A 32 -15.56 7.57 7.66
CA PRO A 32 -15.95 7.69 9.07
C PRO A 32 -14.73 7.86 9.98
N TRP A 33 -14.17 9.08 10.05
CA TRP A 33 -12.92 9.34 10.77
C TRP A 33 -12.93 8.94 12.25
N LEU A 34 -14.10 9.00 12.91
CA LEU A 34 -14.30 8.61 14.30
C LEU A 34 -13.93 7.13 14.58
N VAL A 35 -14.01 6.25 13.57
CA VAL A 35 -13.59 4.84 13.70
C VAL A 35 -12.12 4.70 14.10
N PHE A 36 -11.28 5.69 13.77
CA PHE A 36 -9.84 5.66 14.02
C PHE A 36 -9.44 6.28 15.36
N GLU A 37 -10.29 7.06 16.02
CA GLU A 37 -9.93 7.79 17.24
C GLU A 37 -9.43 6.87 18.36
N LYS A 38 -10.26 5.90 18.78
CA LYS A 38 -9.90 4.98 19.88
C LYS A 38 -8.64 4.16 19.56
N PRO A 39 -8.50 3.52 18.37
CA PRO A 39 -7.26 2.85 17.99
C PRO A 39 -6.03 3.75 18.02
N LEU A 40 -6.13 4.98 17.52
CA LEU A 40 -5.01 5.93 17.49
C LEU A 40 -4.64 6.40 18.91
N ALA A 41 -5.62 6.74 19.75
CA ALA A 41 -5.39 7.13 21.13
C ALA A 41 -4.66 6.03 21.91
N LYS A 42 -5.09 4.77 21.76
CA LYS A 42 -4.44 3.60 22.39
C LYS A 42 -2.99 3.41 21.90
N ALA A 43 -2.73 3.64 20.61
CA ALA A 43 -1.41 3.48 20.03
C ALA A 43 -0.41 4.55 20.51
N LEU A 44 -0.87 5.79 20.65
CA LEU A 44 0.01 6.92 20.95
C LEU A 44 0.38 7.04 22.43
N LYS A 45 -0.38 6.39 23.34
CA LYS A 45 -0.16 6.41 24.80
C LYS A 45 0.24 7.80 25.32
N ARG A 46 -0.45 8.84 24.86
CA ARG A 46 -0.12 10.23 25.22
C ARG A 46 -0.37 10.43 26.71
N SER A 47 0.48 11.24 27.35
CA SER A 47 0.23 11.67 28.73
C SER A 47 -1.07 12.48 28.79
N ASP A 48 -1.70 12.46 29.95
CA ASP A 48 -2.90 13.23 30.30
C ASP A 48 -2.68 14.75 30.36
N GLY A 49 -1.45 15.22 30.09
CA GLY A 49 -1.10 16.64 30.15
C GLY A 49 -0.82 17.15 31.57
N SER A 50 -0.86 16.28 32.59
CA SER A 50 -0.62 16.64 34.01
C SER A 50 0.73 17.32 34.25
N LYS A 51 1.75 17.01 33.44
CA LYS A 51 3.10 17.58 33.54
C LYS A 51 3.26 18.94 32.85
N GLY A 52 2.18 19.51 32.30
CA GLY A 52 2.22 20.73 31.51
C GLY A 52 2.88 20.53 30.14
N GLY A 53 2.60 21.45 29.20
CA GLY A 53 3.15 21.44 27.86
C GLY A 53 2.13 21.81 26.79
N ARG A 54 2.61 22.09 25.57
CA ARG A 54 1.73 22.40 24.44
C ARG A 54 0.87 21.17 24.10
N PRO A 55 -0.46 21.32 23.94
CA PRO A 55 -1.31 20.18 23.61
C PRO A 55 -0.90 19.58 22.26
N PRO A 56 -0.84 18.23 22.17
CA PRO A 56 -0.45 17.56 20.93
C PRO A 56 -1.56 17.69 19.88
N PHE A 57 -1.18 17.71 18.59
CA PHE A 57 -2.14 17.74 17.49
C PHE A 57 -3.16 16.58 17.56
N PRO A 58 -4.43 16.79 17.17
CA PRO A 58 -5.44 15.73 17.14
C PRO A 58 -4.96 14.50 16.38
N ALA A 59 -5.17 13.30 16.96
CA ALA A 59 -4.63 12.08 16.39
C ALA A 59 -5.19 11.76 15.00
N VAL A 60 -6.48 12.05 14.77
CA VAL A 60 -7.14 11.89 13.47
C VAL A 60 -6.57 12.84 12.42
N MET A 61 -6.28 14.09 12.79
CA MET A 61 -5.63 15.06 11.90
C MET A 61 -4.25 14.54 11.48
N MET A 62 -3.43 14.06 12.43
CA MET A 62 -2.12 13.48 12.11
C MET A 62 -2.23 12.22 11.24
N PHE A 63 -3.25 11.39 11.46
CA PHE A 63 -3.54 10.24 10.60
C PHE A 63 -3.93 10.65 9.18
N LYS A 64 -4.72 11.72 9.03
CA LYS A 64 -5.02 12.33 7.72
C LYS A 64 -3.75 12.89 7.04
N VAL A 65 -2.79 13.43 7.79
CA VAL A 65 -1.48 13.83 7.23
C VAL A 65 -0.74 12.62 6.65
N LEU A 66 -0.69 11.49 7.36
CA LEU A 66 -0.10 10.26 6.84
C LEU A 66 -0.84 9.73 5.60
N LEU A 67 -2.16 9.92 5.55
CA LEU A 67 -2.96 9.58 4.37
C LEU A 67 -2.57 10.44 3.16
N LEU A 68 -2.41 11.75 3.33
CA LEU A 68 -1.93 12.64 2.27
C LEU A 68 -0.53 12.23 1.80
N GLN A 69 0.38 11.88 2.71
CA GLN A 69 1.69 11.36 2.34
C GLN A 69 1.61 10.08 1.50
N ALA A 70 0.68 9.18 1.81
CA ALA A 70 0.46 7.95 1.04
C ALA A 70 -0.17 8.23 -0.33
N LEU A 71 -1.13 9.15 -0.41
CA LEU A 71 -1.84 9.50 -1.64
C LEU A 71 -0.96 10.25 -2.66
N TYR A 72 -0.11 11.16 -2.17
CA TYR A 72 0.69 12.07 -3.00
C TYR A 72 2.20 11.78 -2.96
N ASN A 73 2.62 10.69 -2.31
CA ASN A 73 4.01 10.27 -2.17
C ASN A 73 4.96 11.29 -1.49
N LEU A 74 4.44 12.09 -0.56
CA LEU A 74 5.20 13.17 0.06
C LEU A 74 6.22 12.63 1.08
N SER A 75 7.37 13.31 1.20
CA SER A 75 8.25 13.19 2.38
C SER A 75 7.64 13.88 3.60
N ASP A 76 8.32 13.84 4.74
CA ASP A 76 7.90 14.56 5.94
C ASP A 76 8.03 16.09 5.73
N ASP A 77 9.15 16.55 5.17
CA ASP A 77 9.37 17.97 4.83
C ASP A 77 8.41 18.48 3.73
N GLN A 78 8.18 17.65 2.70
CA GLN A 78 7.22 18.01 1.65
C GLN A 78 5.79 18.06 2.18
N ALA A 79 5.42 17.20 3.14
CA ALA A 79 4.10 17.25 3.74
C ALA A 79 3.91 18.56 4.52
N GLU A 80 4.89 18.96 5.33
CA GLU A 80 4.88 20.25 6.01
C GLU A 80 4.70 21.41 5.02
N PHE A 81 5.55 21.48 4.00
CA PHE A 81 5.50 22.54 2.98
C PHE A 81 4.14 22.59 2.26
N VAL A 82 3.67 21.44 1.77
CA VAL A 82 2.43 21.38 0.97
C VAL A 82 1.19 21.65 1.83
N ILE A 83 1.21 21.32 3.12
CA ILE A 83 0.11 21.68 4.03
C ILE A 83 0.06 23.20 4.25
N GLN A 84 1.20 23.89 4.29
CA GLN A 84 1.23 25.37 4.38
C GLN A 84 0.81 26.04 3.08
N ASP A 85 1.18 25.45 1.93
CA ASP A 85 0.95 26.03 0.61
C ASP A 85 -0.47 25.79 0.07
N ARG A 86 -1.04 24.60 0.27
CA ARG A 86 -2.29 24.19 -0.38
C ARG A 86 -3.53 24.31 0.49
N LEU A 87 -4.41 25.24 0.12
CA LEU A 87 -5.71 25.45 0.77
C LEU A 87 -6.59 24.18 0.84
N SER A 88 -6.58 23.33 -0.18
CA SER A 88 -7.35 22.07 -0.16
C SER A 88 -6.84 21.08 0.89
N PHE A 89 -5.54 21.09 1.18
CA PHE A 89 -4.94 20.24 2.20
C PHE A 89 -5.27 20.78 3.59
N MET A 90 -5.18 22.10 3.78
CA MET A 90 -5.61 22.75 5.02
C MET A 90 -7.08 22.45 5.32
N ARG A 91 -7.96 22.63 4.33
CA ARG A 91 -9.39 22.30 4.42
C ARG A 91 -9.62 20.83 4.80
N PHE A 92 -8.91 19.89 4.16
CA PHE A 92 -9.02 18.47 4.46
C PHE A 92 -8.62 18.12 5.90
N LEU A 93 -7.59 18.82 6.42
CA LEU A 93 -7.10 18.66 7.78
C LEU A 93 -7.89 19.43 8.82
N GLY A 94 -8.78 20.34 8.40
CA GLY A 94 -9.54 21.23 9.29
C GLY A 94 -8.67 22.32 9.91
N LEU A 95 -7.64 22.78 9.19
CA LEU A 95 -6.72 23.84 9.62
C LEU A 95 -7.16 25.19 9.07
N SER A 96 -7.10 26.24 9.90
CA SER A 96 -7.25 27.63 9.46
C SER A 96 -5.90 28.25 9.05
N LEU A 97 -5.93 29.38 8.33
CA LEU A 97 -4.73 30.08 7.86
C LEU A 97 -3.77 30.51 9.00
N SER A 98 -4.31 30.76 10.20
CA SER A 98 -3.54 31.21 11.35
C SER A 98 -3.03 30.07 12.25
N GLN A 99 -3.52 28.84 12.04
CA GLN A 99 -3.13 27.70 12.85
C GLN A 99 -1.76 27.16 12.43
N LYS A 100 -0.96 26.74 13.42
CA LYS A 100 0.32 26.08 13.13
C LYS A 100 0.07 24.71 12.50
N VAL A 101 0.84 24.40 11.48
CA VAL A 101 0.86 23.08 10.85
C VAL A 101 1.78 22.13 11.62
N PRO A 102 1.59 20.80 11.50
CA PRO A 102 2.57 19.84 12.00
C PRO A 102 3.88 19.92 11.20
N ASP A 103 4.99 20.13 11.88
CA ASP A 103 6.32 20.07 11.26
C ASP A 103 6.74 18.64 10.88
N ALA A 104 7.77 18.51 10.04
CA ALA A 104 8.29 17.24 9.56
C ALA A 104 8.68 16.28 10.72
N LYS A 105 9.26 16.81 11.79
CA LYS A 105 9.68 16.02 12.96
C LYS A 105 8.48 15.47 13.73
N THR A 106 7.41 16.25 13.83
CA THR A 106 6.16 15.88 14.47
C THR A 106 5.45 14.79 13.68
N ILE A 107 5.43 14.90 12.34
CA ILE A 107 4.90 13.85 11.44
C ILE A 107 5.72 12.56 11.60
N TRP A 108 7.05 12.68 11.61
CA TRP A 108 7.95 11.55 11.81
C TRP A 108 7.73 10.86 13.15
N LEU A 109 7.71 11.60 14.26
CA LEU A 109 7.48 11.07 15.62
C LEU A 109 6.13 10.36 15.74
N PHE A 110 5.08 10.92 15.12
CA PHE A 110 3.76 10.32 15.09
C PHE A 110 3.79 8.97 14.36
N ARG A 111 4.40 8.91 13.17
CA ARG A 111 4.56 7.67 12.42
C ARG A 111 5.35 6.63 13.20
N GLU A 112 6.47 7.04 13.80
CA GLU A 112 7.34 6.14 14.57
C GLU A 112 6.59 5.56 15.79
N SER A 113 5.74 6.36 16.44
CA SER A 113 4.88 5.88 17.53
C SER A 113 3.90 4.80 17.04
N LEU A 114 3.27 4.99 15.86
CA LEU A 114 2.39 3.98 15.28
C LEU A 114 3.14 2.70 14.87
N VAL A 115 4.38 2.83 14.36
CA VAL A 115 5.25 1.70 14.02
C VAL A 115 5.57 0.89 15.27
N ARG A 116 6.04 1.54 16.35
CA ARG A 116 6.37 0.88 17.63
C ARG A 116 5.16 0.20 18.26
N ALA A 117 3.98 0.79 18.10
CA ALA A 117 2.73 0.22 18.61
C ALA A 117 2.14 -0.89 17.70
N GLY A 118 2.69 -1.13 16.51
CA GLY A 118 2.09 -2.06 15.53
C GLY A 118 0.68 -1.64 15.10
N ALA A 119 0.36 -0.34 15.16
CA ALA A 119 -1.01 0.14 15.11
C ALA A 119 -1.65 0.07 13.71
N ILE A 120 -0.84 0.04 12.65
CA ILE A 120 -1.32 0.08 11.26
C ILE A 120 -2.20 -1.13 10.93
N ASP A 121 -1.87 -2.33 11.41
CA ASP A 121 -2.69 -3.52 11.21
C ASP A 121 -4.06 -3.37 11.87
N ASN A 122 -4.11 -2.78 13.08
CA ASN A 122 -5.36 -2.51 13.79
C ASN A 122 -6.19 -1.44 13.06
N LEU A 123 -5.58 -0.35 12.59
CA LEU A 123 -6.27 0.68 11.80
C LEU A 123 -6.87 0.10 10.52
N PHE A 124 -6.12 -0.74 9.82
CA PHE A 124 -6.60 -1.47 8.64
C PHE A 124 -7.78 -2.38 8.99
N ALA A 125 -7.67 -3.20 10.05
CA ALA A 125 -8.74 -4.08 10.49
C ALA A 125 -10.00 -3.32 10.91
N ARG A 126 -9.85 -2.15 11.54
CA ARG A 126 -10.96 -1.26 11.94
C ARG A 126 -11.70 -0.73 10.73
N PHE A 127 -10.97 -0.28 9.70
CA PHE A 127 -11.60 0.14 8.46
C PHE A 127 -12.26 -1.03 7.73
N ASN A 128 -11.62 -2.19 7.67
CA ASN A 128 -12.21 -3.39 7.08
C ASN A 128 -13.53 -3.80 7.77
N LYS A 129 -13.57 -3.71 9.11
CA LYS A 129 -14.81 -3.94 9.88
C LYS A 129 -15.91 -2.94 9.52
N HIS A 130 -15.56 -1.67 9.32
CA HIS A 130 -16.51 -0.67 8.84
C HIS A 130 -17.04 -1.04 7.45
N LEU A 131 -16.16 -1.39 6.48
CA LEU A 131 -16.58 -1.81 5.14
C LEU A 131 -17.59 -2.96 5.19
N SER A 132 -17.33 -3.99 6.00
CA SER A 132 -18.24 -5.12 6.19
C SER A 132 -19.61 -4.68 6.75
N LYS A 133 -19.63 -3.77 7.73
CA LYS A 133 -20.87 -3.21 8.29
C LYS A 133 -21.65 -2.36 7.28
N SER A 134 -20.95 -1.66 6.39
CA SER A 134 -21.56 -0.84 5.34
C SER A 134 -22.07 -1.66 4.14
N GLY A 135 -22.06 -3.00 4.24
CA GLY A 135 -22.60 -3.91 3.22
C GLY A 135 -21.57 -4.46 2.24
N TYR A 136 -20.31 -4.01 2.30
CA TYR A 136 -19.22 -4.49 1.45
C TYR A 136 -18.58 -5.74 2.03
N LEU A 137 -19.38 -6.81 2.18
CA LEU A 137 -18.85 -8.12 2.54
C LEU A 137 -18.05 -8.71 1.38
N ALA A 138 -17.01 -9.47 1.69
CA ALA A 138 -16.23 -10.17 0.69
C ALA A 138 -17.04 -11.38 0.20
N LYS A 139 -17.83 -11.20 -0.86
CA LYS A 139 -18.80 -12.20 -1.37
C LYS A 139 -18.35 -12.94 -2.64
N GLY A 140 -17.32 -12.45 -3.33
CA GLY A 140 -16.93 -12.93 -4.67
C GLY A 140 -15.74 -13.89 -4.72
N GLY A 141 -15.21 -14.32 -3.57
CA GLY A 141 -13.93 -15.01 -3.43
C GLY A 141 -12.76 -14.04 -3.37
N GLN A 142 -11.53 -14.57 -3.43
CA GLN A 142 -10.31 -13.84 -3.08
C GLN A 142 -9.26 -13.95 -4.18
N ILE A 143 -8.67 -12.81 -4.53
CA ILE A 143 -7.55 -12.76 -5.48
C ILE A 143 -6.29 -12.39 -4.70
N VAL A 144 -5.29 -13.25 -4.76
CA VAL A 144 -4.01 -13.08 -4.06
C VAL A 144 -2.91 -12.81 -5.08
N ASP A 145 -2.18 -11.73 -4.85
CA ASP A 145 -1.01 -11.41 -5.64
C ASP A 145 -0.02 -10.55 -4.84
N ALA A 146 1.18 -10.38 -5.37
CA ALA A 146 2.23 -9.57 -4.77
C ALA A 146 2.77 -8.54 -5.74
N THR A 147 3.18 -7.40 -5.21
CA THR A 147 3.81 -6.35 -6.00
C THR A 147 5.07 -5.84 -5.34
N ILE A 148 6.14 -5.69 -6.12
CA ILE A 148 7.40 -5.14 -5.63
C ILE A 148 7.27 -3.63 -5.53
N ILE A 149 7.60 -3.09 -4.36
CA ILE A 149 7.72 -1.67 -4.07
C ILE A 149 9.21 -1.34 -3.92
N GLN A 150 9.67 -0.36 -4.69
CA GLN A 150 11.08 0.00 -4.73
C GLN A 150 11.51 0.77 -3.48
N ALA A 151 12.76 0.54 -3.09
CA ALA A 151 13.49 1.31 -2.09
C ALA A 151 14.80 1.85 -2.71
N PRO A 152 15.44 2.88 -2.12
CA PRO A 152 16.74 3.38 -2.58
C PRO A 152 17.77 2.24 -2.66
N LYS A 153 18.39 2.10 -3.82
CA LYS A 153 19.44 1.10 -4.05
C LYS A 153 20.65 1.44 -3.18
N GLN A 154 21.17 0.44 -2.46
CA GLN A 154 22.35 0.61 -1.62
C GLN A 154 23.56 -0.02 -2.28
N HIS A 155 24.67 0.72 -2.30
CA HIS A 155 25.97 0.22 -2.72
C HIS A 155 26.65 -0.48 -1.55
N ASN A 156 26.83 -1.79 -1.67
CA ASN A 156 27.49 -2.66 -0.71
C ASN A 156 28.50 -3.55 -1.45
N SER A 157 29.60 -3.93 -0.79
CA SER A 157 30.55 -4.94 -1.30
C SER A 157 29.91 -6.34 -1.33
N GLN A 158 30.60 -7.31 -1.94
CA GLN A 158 30.07 -8.68 -2.02
C GLN A 158 29.96 -9.32 -0.63
N ASP A 159 31.01 -9.22 0.19
CA ASP A 159 31.02 -9.74 1.56
C ASP A 159 29.93 -9.10 2.44
N GLU A 160 29.73 -7.78 2.30
CA GLU A 160 28.65 -7.07 2.98
C GLU A 160 27.27 -7.62 2.57
N LYS A 161 27.06 -7.95 1.29
CA LYS A 161 25.78 -8.54 0.82
C LYS A 161 25.56 -9.93 1.39
N GLU A 162 26.60 -10.74 1.48
CA GLU A 162 26.53 -12.11 1.99
C GLU A 162 26.21 -12.13 3.48
N ALA A 163 26.89 -11.29 4.28
CA ALA A 163 26.57 -11.10 5.70
C ALA A 163 25.10 -10.63 5.90
N ILE A 164 24.65 -9.64 5.12
CA ILE A 164 23.24 -9.18 5.19
C ILE A 164 22.27 -10.30 4.79
N LYS A 165 22.62 -11.14 3.81
CA LYS A 165 21.79 -12.27 3.38
C LYS A 165 21.70 -13.35 4.47
N ALA A 166 22.78 -13.56 5.24
CA ALA A 166 22.80 -14.41 6.42
C ALA A 166 22.05 -13.82 7.64
N GLY A 167 21.64 -12.55 7.56
CA GLY A 167 20.98 -11.83 8.67
C GLY A 167 21.97 -11.17 9.64
N GLU A 168 23.26 -11.29 9.37
CA GLU A 168 24.33 -10.75 10.18
C GLU A 168 24.58 -9.26 9.88
N THR A 169 25.28 -8.60 10.79
CA THR A 169 25.79 -7.25 10.57
C THR A 169 27.22 -7.36 10.07
N PRO A 170 27.56 -6.83 8.88
CA PRO A 170 28.94 -6.83 8.39
C PRO A 170 29.91 -6.27 9.44
N GLU A 171 31.04 -6.92 9.64
CA GLU A 171 32.03 -6.54 10.67
C GLU A 171 32.53 -5.12 10.50
N ALA A 172 32.79 -4.70 9.26
CA ALA A 172 33.19 -3.34 8.91
C ALA A 172 32.16 -2.25 9.30
N TRP A 173 30.94 -2.64 9.69
CA TRP A 173 29.88 -1.73 10.13
C TRP A 173 29.71 -1.70 11.65
N LYS A 174 30.19 -2.73 12.37
CA LYS A 174 30.00 -2.84 13.83
C LYS A 174 30.58 -1.62 14.56
N ASP A 175 31.74 -1.13 14.10
CA ASP A 175 32.40 0.05 14.68
C ASP A 175 31.93 1.38 14.09
N LYS A 176 30.90 1.37 13.22
CA LYS A 176 30.40 2.56 12.49
C LYS A 176 28.89 2.73 12.69
N PRO A 177 28.44 3.21 13.86
CA PRO A 177 27.02 3.34 14.19
C PRO A 177 26.25 4.25 13.22
N ALA A 178 26.88 5.32 12.73
CA ALA A 178 26.28 6.20 11.73
C ALA A 178 26.01 5.49 10.39
N LYS A 179 26.94 4.63 9.94
CA LYS A 179 26.76 3.82 8.72
C LYS A 179 25.63 2.80 8.91
N LEU A 180 25.57 2.16 10.09
CA LEU A 180 24.50 1.20 10.42
C LEU A 180 23.11 1.83 10.35
N ALA A 181 22.93 3.04 10.88
CA ALA A 181 21.63 3.72 10.85
C ALA A 181 21.15 4.08 9.44
N GLN A 182 22.07 4.20 8.47
CA GLN A 182 21.77 4.54 7.06
C GLN A 182 21.60 3.31 6.16
N LYS A 183 21.96 2.10 6.63
CA LYS A 183 21.90 0.87 5.82
C LYS A 183 20.61 0.10 6.08
N ASP A 184 19.93 -0.29 5.00
CA ASP A 184 18.73 -1.10 5.05
C ASP A 184 19.13 -2.58 4.97
N ARG A 185 19.05 -3.23 6.14
CA ARG A 185 19.37 -4.64 6.32
C ARG A 185 18.19 -5.57 6.05
N ASP A 186 17.00 -5.05 5.73
CA ASP A 186 15.80 -5.84 5.49
C ASP A 186 15.40 -5.88 4.01
N ALA A 187 15.64 -4.78 3.28
CA ALA A 187 15.42 -4.73 1.83
C ALA A 187 16.36 -5.72 1.09
N ARG A 188 15.84 -6.38 0.05
CA ARG A 188 16.60 -7.36 -0.74
C ARG A 188 16.43 -7.12 -2.23
N TRP A 189 17.36 -7.67 -3.01
CA TRP A 189 17.28 -7.72 -4.47
C TRP A 189 16.38 -8.86 -4.92
N THR A 190 15.69 -8.63 -6.04
CA THR A 190 14.96 -9.65 -6.78
C THR A 190 15.02 -9.33 -8.28
N VAL A 191 14.77 -10.33 -9.11
CA VAL A 191 14.76 -10.15 -10.58
C VAL A 191 13.33 -10.29 -11.05
N LYS A 192 12.82 -9.26 -11.72
CA LYS A 192 11.55 -9.31 -12.43
C LYS A 192 11.82 -9.58 -13.90
N TYR A 193 11.19 -10.61 -14.45
CA TYR A 193 11.22 -10.87 -15.88
C TYR A 193 10.05 -10.17 -16.57
N SER A 194 10.31 -9.49 -17.67
CA SER A 194 9.29 -8.87 -18.53
C SER A 194 9.63 -9.09 -20.00
N LYS A 195 8.62 -9.30 -20.83
CA LYS A 195 8.82 -9.37 -22.29
C LYS A 195 9.28 -8.02 -22.83
N ALA A 196 10.29 -8.03 -23.69
CA ALA A 196 10.68 -6.85 -24.45
C ALA A 196 9.50 -6.32 -25.28
N LYS A 197 9.26 -5.00 -25.27
CA LYS A 197 8.29 -4.37 -26.18
C LYS A 197 8.80 -4.58 -27.61
N GLN A 198 7.91 -5.01 -28.51
CA GLN A 198 8.23 -4.98 -29.93
C GLN A 198 8.38 -3.53 -30.39
N PRO A 199 9.40 -3.20 -31.21
CA PRO A 199 9.49 -1.89 -31.82
C PRO A 199 8.21 -1.62 -32.63
N THR A 200 7.62 -0.44 -32.44
CA THR A 200 6.41 0.01 -33.15
C THR A 200 6.64 0.37 -34.62
N GLU A 201 7.88 0.27 -35.11
CA GLU A 201 8.29 0.74 -36.43
C GLU A 201 8.92 -0.37 -37.27
N THR A 202 8.13 -1.39 -37.64
CA THR A 202 8.14 -2.07 -38.96
C THR A 202 7.24 -3.31 -38.92
N PRO A 203 6.32 -3.51 -39.88
CA PRO A 203 5.57 -4.75 -40.00
C PRO A 203 6.43 -5.77 -40.75
N THR A 204 7.42 -6.37 -40.09
CA THR A 204 8.19 -7.47 -40.69
C THR A 204 7.53 -8.80 -40.32
N SER A 205 7.19 -9.57 -41.34
CA SER A 205 6.40 -10.81 -41.37
C SER A 205 7.04 -12.05 -40.71
N ALA A 206 7.90 -11.87 -39.71
CA ALA A 206 8.44 -12.96 -38.91
C ALA A 206 8.21 -12.65 -37.43
N ALA A 207 7.53 -13.56 -36.73
CA ALA A 207 7.30 -13.46 -35.28
C ALA A 207 8.66 -13.43 -34.55
N THR A 208 9.23 -12.23 -34.37
CA THR A 208 10.48 -12.04 -33.63
C THR A 208 10.22 -12.51 -32.21
N LYS A 209 10.95 -13.55 -31.79
CA LYS A 209 10.83 -14.11 -30.45
C LYS A 209 11.07 -12.98 -29.44
N GLN A 210 10.04 -12.62 -28.69
CA GLN A 210 10.17 -11.63 -27.62
C GLN A 210 11.15 -12.16 -26.57
N HIS A 211 12.30 -11.49 -26.44
CA HIS A 211 13.28 -11.81 -25.40
C HIS A 211 12.75 -11.39 -24.02
N ASP A 212 13.04 -12.20 -23.00
CA ASP A 212 12.76 -11.86 -21.61
C ASP A 212 13.85 -10.92 -21.09
N ILE A 213 13.44 -9.74 -20.63
CA ILE A 213 14.31 -8.76 -19.97
C ILE A 213 14.27 -9.03 -18.47
N ALA A 214 15.45 -9.28 -17.90
CA ALA A 214 15.64 -9.35 -16.46
C ALA A 214 15.85 -7.95 -15.88
N ILE A 215 14.87 -7.45 -15.12
CA ILE A 215 14.91 -6.14 -14.47
C ILE A 215 15.22 -6.35 -12.98
N PRO A 216 16.42 -5.97 -12.50
CA PRO A 216 16.76 -6.07 -11.10
C PRO A 216 16.02 -4.99 -10.29
N MET A 217 15.34 -5.44 -9.23
CA MET A 217 14.52 -4.61 -8.35
C MET A 217 15.01 -4.75 -6.92
N PHE A 218 15.15 -3.64 -6.21
CA PHE A 218 15.55 -3.60 -4.80
C PHE A 218 14.43 -3.01 -3.95
N GLY A 219 14.08 -3.68 -2.84
CA GLY A 219 13.09 -3.18 -1.90
C GLY A 219 12.29 -4.29 -1.22
N TYR A 220 10.97 -4.08 -1.20
CA TYR A 220 10.00 -4.88 -0.46
C TYR A 220 8.88 -5.40 -1.38
N LYS A 221 8.11 -6.37 -0.91
CA LYS A 221 6.89 -6.85 -1.57
C LYS A 221 5.68 -6.51 -0.70
N ASN A 222 4.64 -5.98 -1.34
CA ASN A 222 3.30 -5.91 -0.78
C ASN A 222 2.51 -7.12 -1.30
N HIS A 223 2.28 -8.10 -0.43
CA HIS A 223 1.37 -9.21 -0.72
C HIS A 223 -0.03 -8.77 -0.31
N ALA A 224 -1.00 -8.88 -1.21
CA ALA A 224 -2.38 -8.45 -0.96
C ALA A 224 -3.37 -9.52 -1.42
N GLY A 225 -4.35 -9.80 -0.56
CA GLY A 225 -5.57 -10.54 -0.87
C GLY A 225 -6.72 -9.54 -1.01
N ILE A 226 -7.33 -9.48 -2.19
CA ILE A 226 -8.47 -8.60 -2.45
C ILE A 226 -9.76 -9.39 -2.59
N ASP A 227 -10.88 -8.77 -2.25
CA ASP A 227 -12.19 -9.32 -2.60
C ASP A 227 -12.50 -9.07 -4.07
N ARG A 228 -12.97 -10.08 -4.78
CA ARG A 228 -13.24 -9.99 -6.22
C ARG A 228 -14.41 -9.05 -6.56
N ALA A 229 -15.42 -8.97 -5.69
CA ALA A 229 -16.68 -8.29 -6.00
C ALA A 229 -16.53 -6.75 -6.01
N HIS A 230 -15.87 -6.21 -5.00
CA HIS A 230 -15.71 -4.79 -4.78
C HIS A 230 -14.27 -4.33 -4.99
N GLY A 231 -13.29 -5.24 -4.90
CA GLY A 231 -11.88 -4.92 -5.10
C GLY A 231 -11.20 -4.26 -3.90
N PHE A 232 -11.74 -4.43 -2.68
CA PHE A 232 -11.02 -3.97 -1.48
C PHE A 232 -9.94 -4.97 -1.10
N ILE A 233 -8.83 -4.44 -0.58
CA ILE A 233 -7.80 -5.24 0.08
C ILE A 233 -8.39 -5.73 1.42
N ARG A 234 -8.35 -7.05 1.66
CA ARG A 234 -8.87 -7.70 2.87
C ARG A 234 -7.78 -8.31 3.74
N GLY A 235 -6.71 -8.79 3.11
CA GLY A 235 -5.51 -9.26 3.80
C GLY A 235 -4.27 -8.69 3.13
N TRP A 236 -3.23 -8.42 3.91
CA TRP A 236 -1.97 -7.96 3.37
C TRP A 236 -0.81 -8.34 4.29
N THR A 237 0.37 -8.48 3.71
CA THR A 237 1.62 -8.62 4.46
C THR A 237 2.78 -8.03 3.66
N VAL A 238 3.85 -7.69 4.35
CA VAL A 238 5.04 -7.08 3.75
C VAL A 238 6.25 -7.93 4.07
N THR A 239 7.04 -8.21 3.03
CA THR A 239 8.29 -8.95 3.14
C THR A 239 9.39 -8.24 2.35
N SER A 240 10.64 -8.69 2.49
CA SER A 240 11.69 -8.31 1.56
C SER A 240 11.35 -8.77 0.14
N ALA A 241 11.92 -8.11 -0.88
CA ALA A 241 11.62 -8.45 -2.26
C ALA A 241 12.12 -9.84 -2.70
N ALA A 242 13.07 -10.43 -1.97
CA ALA A 242 13.56 -11.79 -2.23
C ALA A 242 12.66 -12.89 -1.66
N ALA A 243 11.72 -12.55 -0.77
CA ALA A 243 10.85 -13.55 -0.16
C ALA A 243 9.99 -14.29 -1.19
N HIS A 244 9.77 -15.58 -0.94
CA HIS A 244 8.97 -16.44 -1.82
C HIS A 244 7.48 -16.18 -1.62
N ASP A 245 6.80 -15.78 -2.70
CA ASP A 245 5.40 -15.35 -2.67
C ASP A 245 4.47 -16.42 -2.12
N GLY A 246 4.67 -17.68 -2.54
CA GLY A 246 3.83 -18.80 -2.10
C GLY A 246 3.80 -19.04 -0.60
N ALA A 247 4.82 -18.61 0.15
CA ALA A 247 4.83 -18.75 1.61
C ALA A 247 3.85 -17.78 2.31
N GLN A 248 3.40 -16.73 1.61
CA GLN A 248 2.57 -15.67 2.18
C GLN A 248 1.07 -15.89 1.97
N LEU A 249 0.64 -16.93 1.25
CA LEU A 249 -0.77 -17.20 0.96
C LEU A 249 -1.63 -17.16 2.24
N ARG A 250 -1.18 -17.84 3.29
CA ARG A 250 -1.89 -17.99 4.57
C ARG A 250 -2.01 -16.67 5.34
N ASN A 251 -1.15 -15.70 5.06
CA ASN A 251 -1.12 -14.40 5.73
C ASN A 251 -2.04 -13.38 5.04
N VAL A 252 -2.44 -13.64 3.79
CA VAL A 252 -3.23 -12.69 2.98
C VAL A 252 -4.62 -13.17 2.64
N VAL A 253 -4.86 -14.49 2.69
CA VAL A 253 -6.20 -15.06 2.54
C VAL A 253 -6.99 -14.85 3.83
N ALA A 254 -8.07 -14.11 3.72
CA ALA A 254 -9.02 -13.87 4.79
C ALA A 254 -9.89 -15.13 5.01
N LYS A 255 -10.13 -15.50 6.27
CA LYS A 255 -10.93 -16.69 6.63
C LYS A 255 -12.42 -16.40 6.77
N ASP A 256 -12.81 -15.13 6.82
CA ASP A 256 -14.17 -14.65 7.00
C ASP A 256 -14.87 -14.33 5.66
N ASN A 257 -14.26 -14.69 4.53
CA ASN A 257 -14.88 -14.53 3.21
C ASN A 257 -16.01 -15.55 3.04
N THR A 258 -17.16 -15.12 2.53
CA THR A 258 -18.32 -16.01 2.37
C THR A 258 -18.18 -16.92 1.16
N ALA A 259 -17.34 -16.57 0.19
CA ALA A 259 -17.02 -17.41 -0.96
C ALA A 259 -15.67 -18.13 -0.75
N SER A 260 -15.65 -19.41 -1.09
CA SER A 260 -14.51 -20.29 -0.84
C SER A 260 -13.38 -20.17 -1.87
N THR A 261 -13.64 -19.61 -3.06
CA THR A 261 -12.65 -19.63 -4.16
C THR A 261 -11.50 -18.66 -3.96
N VAL A 262 -10.27 -19.14 -4.17
CA VAL A 262 -9.01 -18.38 -4.12
C VAL A 262 -8.28 -18.45 -5.46
N TRP A 263 -8.05 -17.29 -6.08
CA TRP A 263 -7.25 -17.15 -7.30
C TRP A 263 -5.87 -16.58 -6.96
N ALA A 264 -4.80 -17.22 -7.45
CA ALA A 264 -3.43 -16.73 -7.26
C ALA A 264 -2.51 -17.17 -8.40
N ASP A 265 -1.29 -16.65 -8.41
CA ASP A 265 -0.26 -17.09 -9.35
C ASP A 265 0.25 -18.50 -9.09
N SER A 266 0.84 -19.10 -10.12
CA SER A 266 1.48 -20.41 -10.06
C SER A 266 2.58 -20.50 -9.00
N ALA A 267 3.21 -19.37 -8.63
CA ALA A 267 4.14 -19.28 -7.50
C ALA A 267 3.48 -19.67 -6.14
N TYR A 268 2.18 -19.44 -5.99
CA TYR A 268 1.41 -19.81 -4.80
C TYR A 268 0.96 -21.28 -4.78
N ARG A 269 1.13 -22.00 -5.89
CA ARG A 269 0.75 -23.42 -5.98
C ARG A 269 1.83 -24.32 -5.38
N SER A 270 1.60 -24.80 -4.16
CA SER A 270 2.41 -25.82 -3.48
C SER A 270 1.50 -26.86 -2.82
N LYS A 271 1.97 -28.09 -2.62
CA LYS A 271 1.22 -29.15 -1.93
C LYS A 271 0.71 -28.66 -0.56
N THR A 272 1.59 -28.02 0.20
CA THR A 272 1.28 -27.44 1.52
C THR A 272 0.24 -26.31 1.50
N ASN A 273 0.10 -25.60 0.39
CA ASN A 273 -0.92 -24.55 0.25
C ASN A 273 -2.26 -25.15 -0.19
N GLU A 274 -2.24 -26.13 -1.09
CA GLU A 274 -3.44 -26.85 -1.53
C GLU A 274 -4.11 -27.58 -0.35
N GLU A 275 -3.33 -28.33 0.45
CA GLU A 275 -3.80 -28.98 1.68
C GLU A 275 -4.36 -27.99 2.70
N TRP A 276 -3.74 -26.81 2.82
CA TRP A 276 -4.22 -25.78 3.72
C TRP A 276 -5.53 -25.16 3.22
N LEU A 277 -5.67 -24.90 1.92
CA LEU A 277 -6.92 -24.40 1.34
C LEU A 277 -8.05 -25.39 1.59
N GLU A 278 -7.83 -26.67 1.27
CA GLU A 278 -8.80 -27.75 1.47
C GLU A 278 -9.22 -27.86 2.94
N LYS A 279 -8.26 -27.89 3.88
CA LYS A 279 -8.54 -27.93 5.32
C LYS A 279 -9.35 -26.75 5.85
N ASN A 280 -9.30 -25.60 5.18
CA ASN A 280 -10.06 -24.41 5.57
C ASN A 280 -11.35 -24.25 4.72
N GLY A 281 -11.75 -25.26 3.95
CA GLY A 281 -12.97 -25.22 3.12
C GLY A 281 -12.86 -24.28 1.92
N LEU A 282 -11.64 -23.96 1.48
CA LEU A 282 -11.36 -23.05 0.38
C LEU A 282 -11.10 -23.81 -0.92
N LYS A 283 -11.64 -23.32 -2.03
CA LYS A 283 -11.46 -23.88 -3.37
C LYS A 283 -10.28 -23.21 -4.06
N SER A 284 -9.28 -24.00 -4.44
CA SER A 284 -8.10 -23.51 -5.17
C SER A 284 -8.38 -23.33 -6.66
N ASP A 285 -8.26 -22.08 -7.13
CA ASP A 285 -8.18 -21.72 -8.55
C ASP A 285 -6.84 -21.05 -8.89
N ILE A 286 -5.78 -21.55 -8.25
CA ILE A 286 -4.41 -21.10 -8.48
C ILE A 286 -3.91 -21.61 -9.84
N HIS A 287 -3.15 -20.78 -10.58
CA HIS A 287 -2.59 -21.16 -11.87
C HIS A 287 -1.78 -22.46 -11.83
N GLN A 288 -1.96 -23.27 -12.88
CA GLN A 288 -1.17 -24.48 -13.04
C GLN A 288 0.19 -24.14 -13.65
N ARG A 289 1.25 -24.76 -13.14
CA ARG A 289 2.61 -24.60 -13.67
C ARG A 289 2.75 -25.38 -14.97
N LYS A 290 3.50 -24.81 -15.93
CA LYS A 290 3.91 -25.52 -17.14
C LYS A 290 4.72 -26.77 -16.74
N PRO A 291 4.41 -27.96 -17.30
CA PRO A 291 5.20 -29.16 -17.06
C PRO A 291 6.65 -28.98 -17.52
N LYS A 292 7.61 -29.54 -16.76
CA LYS A 292 9.04 -29.43 -17.09
C LYS A 292 9.32 -30.10 -18.44
N GLY A 293 10.02 -29.40 -19.34
CA GLY A 293 10.46 -29.93 -20.63
C GLY A 293 9.35 -30.13 -21.68
N LYS A 294 8.08 -29.82 -21.38
CA LYS A 294 6.95 -29.98 -22.32
C LYS A 294 6.21 -28.67 -22.53
N PRO A 295 5.58 -28.45 -23.70
CA PRO A 295 4.66 -27.32 -23.89
C PRO A 295 3.49 -27.42 -22.90
N MET A 296 2.88 -26.28 -22.60
CA MET A 296 1.70 -26.26 -21.74
C MET A 296 0.51 -26.88 -22.50
N PRO A 297 -0.18 -27.89 -21.94
CA PRO A 297 -1.34 -28.48 -22.58
C PRO A 297 -2.41 -27.42 -22.88
N GLU A 298 -3.11 -27.55 -24.02
CA GLU A 298 -4.07 -26.54 -24.46
C GLU A 298 -5.22 -26.33 -23.45
N ALA A 299 -5.75 -27.42 -22.89
CA ALA A 299 -6.77 -27.36 -21.84
C ALA A 299 -6.29 -26.60 -20.60
N MET A 300 -5.04 -26.83 -20.18
CA MET A 300 -4.41 -26.12 -19.06
C MET A 300 -4.21 -24.64 -19.38
N SER A 301 -3.77 -24.32 -20.61
CA SER A 301 -3.60 -22.96 -21.09
C SER A 301 -4.94 -22.20 -21.10
N LYS A 302 -6.01 -22.81 -21.62
CA LYS A 302 -7.38 -22.24 -21.61
C LYS A 302 -7.88 -22.01 -20.18
N ALA A 303 -7.65 -22.97 -19.27
CA ALA A 303 -8.02 -22.83 -17.86
C ALA A 303 -7.26 -21.69 -17.16
N ASN A 304 -5.94 -21.60 -17.37
CA ASN A 304 -5.13 -20.48 -16.87
C ASN A 304 -5.58 -19.15 -17.48
N GLY A 305 -5.93 -19.11 -18.77
CA GLY A 305 -6.47 -17.91 -19.42
C GLY A 305 -7.78 -17.42 -18.76
N ARG A 306 -8.69 -18.33 -18.41
CA ARG A 306 -9.92 -18.00 -17.65
C ARG A 306 -9.59 -17.45 -16.26
N ARG A 307 -8.62 -18.05 -15.55
CA ARG A 307 -8.17 -17.60 -14.22
C ARG A 307 -7.47 -16.23 -14.27
N SER A 308 -6.64 -15.98 -15.28
CA SER A 308 -5.99 -14.68 -15.51
C SER A 308 -6.99 -13.54 -15.68
N LYS A 309 -8.10 -13.76 -16.41
CA LYS A 309 -9.17 -12.75 -16.56
C LYS A 309 -9.80 -12.33 -15.23
N ILE A 310 -9.88 -13.25 -14.26
CA ILE A 310 -10.37 -12.92 -12.92
C ILE A 310 -9.27 -12.22 -12.11
N ARG A 311 -8.03 -12.74 -12.18
CA ARG A 311 -6.90 -12.19 -11.43
C ARG A 311 -6.56 -10.76 -11.81
N SER A 312 -6.75 -10.34 -13.06
CA SER A 312 -6.41 -8.98 -13.51
C SER A 312 -7.05 -7.87 -12.66
N ALA A 313 -8.14 -8.14 -11.93
CA ALA A 313 -8.73 -7.19 -11.00
C ALA A 313 -7.73 -6.69 -9.93
N VAL A 314 -6.79 -7.53 -9.46
CA VAL A 314 -5.76 -7.13 -8.49
C VAL A 314 -4.73 -6.17 -9.09
N GLU A 315 -4.53 -6.22 -10.40
CA GLU A 315 -3.60 -5.32 -11.09
C GLU A 315 -4.07 -3.87 -11.00
N HIS A 316 -5.38 -3.61 -10.93
CA HIS A 316 -5.91 -2.26 -10.73
C HIS A 316 -5.50 -1.67 -9.37
N VAL A 317 -5.43 -2.50 -8.33
CA VAL A 317 -4.99 -2.10 -6.99
C VAL A 317 -3.53 -1.66 -7.05
N PHE A 318 -2.68 -2.52 -7.61
CA PHE A 318 -1.25 -2.26 -7.71
C PHE A 318 -0.92 -1.16 -8.72
N ALA A 319 -1.68 -1.02 -9.81
CA ALA A 319 -1.56 0.07 -10.76
C ALA A 319 -1.86 1.40 -10.07
N ARG A 320 -2.91 1.49 -9.24
CA ARG A 320 -3.20 2.70 -8.45
C ARG A 320 -2.04 3.04 -7.51
N GLN A 321 -1.49 2.04 -6.81
CA GLN A 321 -0.36 2.24 -5.91
C GLN A 321 0.93 2.69 -6.63
N LYS A 322 1.20 2.17 -7.82
CA LYS A 322 2.41 2.49 -8.59
C LYS A 322 2.30 3.77 -9.41
N ASP A 323 1.20 3.96 -10.12
CA ASP A 323 1.02 5.09 -11.04
C ASP A 323 0.54 6.33 -10.30
N LYS A 324 -0.59 6.22 -9.59
CA LYS A 324 -1.24 7.38 -8.95
C LYS A 324 -0.58 7.75 -7.63
N MET A 325 -0.32 6.78 -6.77
CA MET A 325 0.33 7.03 -5.47
C MET A 325 1.85 7.06 -5.55
N LYS A 326 2.44 6.63 -6.68
CA LYS A 326 3.91 6.57 -6.88
C LYS A 326 4.64 5.93 -5.70
N LEU A 327 4.06 4.86 -5.13
CA LEU A 327 4.48 4.30 -3.84
C LEU A 327 5.96 3.89 -3.87
N PHE A 328 6.72 4.50 -2.95
CA PHE A 328 8.16 4.29 -2.82
C PHE A 328 8.59 4.29 -1.35
N ILE A 329 9.44 3.33 -0.96
CA ILE A 329 9.88 3.17 0.43
C ILE A 329 11.15 3.99 0.65
N ARG A 330 10.99 5.16 1.31
CA ARG A 330 12.11 6.03 1.72
C ARG A 330 12.66 5.68 3.10
N THR A 331 11.93 4.86 3.86
CA THR A 331 12.26 4.52 5.24
C THR A 331 13.13 3.27 5.29
N ILE A 332 14.03 3.24 6.27
CA ILE A 332 14.91 2.09 6.52
C ILE A 332 14.22 1.12 7.48
N GLY A 333 14.19 -0.16 7.10
CA GLY A 333 13.73 -1.27 7.92
C GLY A 333 12.29 -1.72 7.68
N ILE A 334 12.03 -3.02 7.87
CA ILE A 334 10.79 -3.69 7.51
C ILE A 334 9.57 -3.15 8.25
N ASN A 335 9.71 -2.77 9.53
CA ASN A 335 8.59 -2.26 10.32
C ASN A 335 8.08 -0.91 9.80
N ARG A 336 9.00 -0.03 9.39
CA ARG A 336 8.64 1.27 8.79
C ARG A 336 8.12 1.09 7.36
N ALA A 337 8.71 0.18 6.59
CA ALA A 337 8.21 -0.18 5.26
C ALA A 337 6.77 -0.75 5.35
N LYS A 338 6.52 -1.64 6.32
CA LYS A 338 5.19 -2.19 6.61
C LYS A 338 4.19 -1.10 6.95
N ALA A 339 4.56 -0.13 7.79
CA ALA A 339 3.69 0.98 8.09
C ALA A 339 3.37 1.85 6.86
N LYS A 340 4.36 2.15 6.02
CA LYS A 340 4.16 2.94 4.80
C LYS A 340 3.27 2.22 3.77
N ILE A 341 3.51 0.92 3.55
CA ILE A 341 2.68 0.09 2.65
C ILE A 341 1.27 -0.08 3.22
N GLY A 342 1.14 -0.34 4.52
CA GLY A 342 -0.14 -0.45 5.20
C GLY A 342 -0.97 0.83 5.07
N MET A 343 -0.35 2.00 5.25
CA MET A 343 -1.00 3.29 4.99
C MET A 343 -1.46 3.43 3.55
N ALA A 344 -0.67 3.01 2.56
CA ALA A 344 -1.07 3.01 1.16
C ALA A 344 -2.22 2.02 0.86
N ASN A 345 -2.24 0.87 1.52
CA ASN A 345 -3.35 -0.10 1.42
C ASN A 345 -4.64 0.48 2.02
N ILE A 346 -4.57 1.14 3.18
CA ILE A 346 -5.71 1.84 3.79
C ILE A 346 -6.20 2.96 2.86
N ALA A 347 -5.28 3.79 2.35
CA ALA A 347 -5.59 4.88 1.43
C ALA A 347 -6.31 4.40 0.17
N TYR A 348 -5.83 3.29 -0.40
CA TYR A 348 -6.48 2.64 -1.54
C TYR A 348 -7.90 2.22 -1.20
N ASN A 349 -8.10 1.52 -0.08
CA ASN A 349 -9.43 1.09 0.35
C ASN A 349 -10.37 2.29 0.60
N MET A 350 -9.89 3.39 1.17
CA MET A 350 -10.69 4.60 1.38
C MET A 350 -11.15 5.21 0.06
N LEU A 351 -10.24 5.37 -0.91
CA LEU A 351 -10.61 5.84 -2.25
C LEU A 351 -11.58 4.88 -2.96
N ARG A 352 -11.39 3.57 -2.78
CA ARG A 352 -12.28 2.56 -3.35
C ARG A 352 -13.67 2.60 -2.72
N TYR A 353 -13.75 2.92 -1.43
CA TYR A 353 -15.01 3.07 -0.70
C TYR A 353 -15.77 4.30 -1.21
N VAL A 354 -15.09 5.44 -1.31
CA VAL A 354 -15.65 6.67 -1.92
C VAL A 354 -16.20 6.41 -3.32
N TYR A 355 -15.49 5.63 -4.13
CA TYR A 355 -15.94 5.27 -5.48
C TYR A 355 -17.25 4.45 -5.46
N HIS A 356 -17.37 3.47 -4.56
CA HIS A 356 -18.57 2.65 -4.47
C HIS A 356 -19.76 3.40 -3.88
N GLU A 357 -19.53 4.21 -2.84
CA GLU A 357 -20.58 5.10 -2.28
C GLU A 357 -21.07 6.10 -3.33
N GLY A 358 -20.16 6.69 -4.11
CA GLY A 358 -20.53 7.58 -5.22
C GLY A 358 -21.36 6.87 -6.30
N LYS A 359 -21.07 5.60 -6.59
CA LYS A 359 -21.90 4.79 -7.51
C LYS A 359 -23.27 4.47 -6.93
N ARG A 360 -23.34 4.14 -5.64
CA ARG A 360 -24.58 3.83 -4.95
C ARG A 360 -25.50 5.04 -4.86
N ALA A 361 -24.95 6.23 -4.71
CA ALA A 361 -25.73 7.48 -4.70
C ALA A 361 -26.26 7.88 -6.10
N ALA A 362 -25.65 7.36 -7.18
CA ALA A 362 -26.04 7.65 -8.55
C ALA A 362 -26.95 6.58 -9.18
N ALA A 363 -27.18 5.47 -8.48
CA ALA A 363 -28.07 4.37 -8.87
C ALA A 363 -29.36 4.46 -8.08
#